data_AF-A0A7Y3EDR3-F1
#
_entry.id   AF-A0A7Y3EDR3-F1
#
_cell.length_a   1.000
_cell.length_b   1.000
_cell.length_c   1.000
_cell.angle_alpha   90.00
_cell.angle_beta   90.00
_cell.angle_gamma   90.00
#
_symmetry.space_group_name_H-M   'P 1'
#
loop_
_entity.id
_entity.type
_entity.pdbx_description
1 polymer ?
#
loop_
_entity_poly.entity_id
_entity_poly.type
_entity_poly.pdbx_seq_one_letter_code
_entity_poly.pdbx_strand_id
1 'polypeptide(L)'
;MAEVIAEVMTWVEAELGKNPSAASGELFERARSRFPSIAPLSVRQFHARYPLQVKRRASAGGGRRKKRSTPRAATRKKAAARPARSRAKGRGKSADQESREAVRGVLMRFATELASAEAKADVVKVLAGADRYVDEVLAAAGS
;
A
#
# COMPACT_ATOMS: atom_id res chain seq x y z
N MET A 1 1.42 10.09 29.98
CA MET A 1 0.89 9.32 28.82
C MET A 1 0.91 10.10 27.52
N ALA A 2 0.55 11.39 27.48
CA ALA A 2 0.53 12.20 26.24
C ALA A 2 1.93 12.62 25.75
N GLU A 3 2.88 12.85 26.66
CA GLU A 3 4.26 13.28 26.34
C GLU A 3 5.06 12.18 25.63
N VAL A 4 4.99 10.94 26.13
CA VAL A 4 5.63 9.77 25.50
C VAL A 4 5.09 9.54 24.09
N ILE A 5 3.82 9.86 23.82
CA ILE A 5 3.24 9.74 22.47
C ILE A 5 3.84 10.80 21.52
N ALA A 6 4.14 11.99 22.01
CA ALA A 6 4.73 13.06 21.22
C ALA A 6 6.20 12.76 20.85
N GLU A 7 7.00 12.25 21.78
CA GLU A 7 8.39 11.84 21.52
C GLU A 7 8.50 10.70 20.50
N VAL A 8 7.56 9.75 20.57
CA VAL A 8 7.49 8.66 19.59
C VAL A 8 7.10 9.18 18.22
N MET A 9 6.18 10.16 18.14
CA MET A 9 5.83 10.77 16.85
C MET A 9 7.01 11.53 16.24
N THR A 10 7.75 12.35 16.99
CA THR A 10 8.89 13.11 16.44
C THR A 10 10.00 12.19 15.97
N TRP A 11 10.26 11.11 16.70
CA TRP A 11 11.22 10.09 16.28
C TRP A 11 10.78 9.37 15.00
N VAL A 12 9.50 8.98 14.91
CA VAL A 12 8.94 8.33 13.71
C VAL A 12 8.93 9.29 12.51
N GLU A 13 8.70 10.60 12.72
CA GLU A 13 8.81 11.63 11.68
C GLU A 13 10.25 11.75 11.16
N ALA A 14 11.25 11.74 12.03
CA ALA A 14 12.66 11.77 11.62
C ALA A 14 13.09 10.50 10.86
N GLU A 15 12.61 9.33 11.29
CA GLU A 15 12.96 8.05 10.67
C GLU A 15 12.26 7.87 9.31
N LEU A 16 10.98 8.28 9.20
CA LEU A 16 10.25 8.28 7.93
C LEU A 16 10.71 9.38 6.95
N GLY A 17 11.25 10.49 7.46
CA GLY A 17 11.88 11.52 6.63
C GLY A 17 13.15 11.03 5.95
N LYS A 18 13.93 10.18 6.64
CA LYS A 18 15.13 9.53 6.06
C LYS A 18 14.75 8.36 5.14
N ASN A 19 13.74 7.58 5.51
CA ASN A 19 13.31 6.39 4.78
C ASN A 19 11.78 6.36 4.58
N PRO A 20 11.24 7.00 3.53
CA PRO A 20 9.80 7.09 3.32
C PRO A 20 9.12 5.73 3.08
N SER A 21 9.89 4.73 2.63
CA SER A 21 9.43 3.37 2.35
C SER A 21 9.85 2.33 3.40
N ALA A 22 10.37 2.74 4.56
CA ALA A 22 10.77 1.79 5.60
C ALA A 22 9.61 0.86 6.00
N ALA A 23 9.92 -0.43 6.17
CA ALA A 23 8.95 -1.44 6.56
C ALA A 23 8.44 -1.15 7.99
N SER A 24 7.12 -1.20 8.17
CA SER A 24 6.47 -0.94 9.46
C SER A 24 6.93 -1.88 10.58
N GLY A 25 7.46 -3.06 10.23
CA GLY A 25 8.04 -4.01 11.19
C GLY A 25 9.38 -3.53 11.76
N GLU A 26 10.29 -3.06 10.92
CA GLU A 26 11.61 -2.55 11.35
C GLU A 26 11.48 -1.31 12.22
N LEU A 27 10.55 -0.41 11.86
CA LEU A 27 10.23 0.77 12.67
C LEU A 27 9.68 0.38 14.05
N PHE A 28 8.90 -0.69 14.12
CA PHE A 28 8.34 -1.19 15.37
C PHE A 28 9.40 -1.81 16.29
N GLU A 29 10.33 -2.60 15.75
CA GLU A 29 11.41 -3.19 16.56
C GLU A 29 12.37 -2.14 17.12
N ARG A 30 12.74 -1.15 16.30
CA ARG A 30 13.54 0.01 16.74
C ARG A 30 12.80 0.85 17.78
N ALA A 31 11.50 1.07 17.57
CA ALA A 31 10.67 1.81 18.50
C ALA A 31 10.47 1.07 19.83
N ARG A 32 10.32 -0.26 19.81
CA ARG A 32 10.22 -1.11 21.01
C ARG A 32 11.49 -1.08 21.85
N SER A 33 12.65 -1.04 21.20
CA SER A 33 13.95 -0.99 21.88
C SER A 33 14.21 0.36 22.57
N ARG A 34 13.69 1.45 21.99
CA ARG A 34 13.89 2.82 22.49
C ARG A 34 12.80 3.30 23.45
N PHE A 35 11.57 2.83 23.27
CA PHE A 35 10.40 3.24 24.04
C PHE A 35 9.62 2.01 24.55
N PRO A 36 9.83 1.63 25.83
CA PRO A 36 9.14 0.48 26.44
C PRO A 36 7.60 0.62 26.39
N SER A 37 7.08 1.85 26.34
CA SER A 37 5.64 2.14 26.26
C SER A 37 4.97 1.68 24.96
N ILE A 38 5.75 1.35 23.92
CA ILE A 38 5.27 0.83 22.64
C ILE A 38 5.27 -0.70 22.62
N ALA A 39 6.04 -1.34 23.50
CA ALA A 39 6.13 -2.79 23.61
C ALA A 39 4.79 -3.54 23.72
N PRO A 40 3.73 -3.03 24.39
CA PRO A 40 2.44 -3.73 24.42
C PRO A 40 1.61 -3.56 23.14
N LEU A 41 2.02 -2.70 22.20
CA LEU A 41 1.28 -2.48 20.96
C LEU A 41 1.67 -3.52 19.91
N SER A 42 0.71 -3.98 19.11
CA SER A 42 1.01 -4.76 17.91
C SER A 42 1.60 -3.88 16.80
N VAL A 43 2.35 -4.48 15.87
CA VAL A 43 2.88 -3.81 14.67
C VAL A 43 1.80 -3.02 13.92
N ARG A 44 0.59 -3.57 13.83
CA ARG A 44 -0.57 -2.93 13.19
C ARG A 44 -1.06 -1.70 13.97
N GLN A 45 -1.12 -1.79 15.31
CA GLN A 45 -1.51 -0.67 16.17
C GLN A 45 -0.46 0.43 16.17
N PHE A 46 0.83 0.07 16.18
CA PHE A 46 1.93 1.02 16.02
C PHE A 46 1.83 1.75 14.68
N HIS A 47 1.68 1.02 13.57
CA HIS A 47 1.52 1.60 12.24
C HIS A 47 0.33 2.59 12.18
N ALA A 48 -0.82 2.21 12.73
CA ALA A 48 -2.02 3.06 12.72
C ALA A 48 -1.88 4.34 13.57
N ARG A 49 -1.10 4.29 14.66
CA ARG A 49 -0.97 5.40 15.61
C ARG A 49 0.13 6.38 15.25
N TYR A 50 1.28 5.94 14.75
CA TYR A 50 2.43 6.83 14.49
C TYR A 50 2.75 6.95 12.99
N PRO A 51 3.28 5.93 12.28
CA PRO A 51 3.67 6.07 10.88
C PRO A 51 2.54 6.54 9.94
N LEU A 52 1.34 6.01 10.10
CA LEU A 52 0.19 6.39 9.27
C LEU A 52 -0.22 7.85 9.48
N GLN A 53 -0.11 8.37 10.71
CA GLN A 53 -0.45 9.77 11.01
C GLN A 53 0.55 10.72 10.37
N VAL A 54 1.84 10.39 10.44
CA VAL A 54 2.92 11.14 9.79
C VAL A 54 2.70 11.17 8.28
N LYS A 55 2.47 10.00 7.65
CA LYS A 55 2.20 9.90 6.21
C LYS A 55 0.93 10.67 5.80
N ARG A 56 -0.11 10.66 6.63
CA ARG A 56 -1.34 11.46 6.41
C ARG A 56 -1.08 12.95 6.52
N ARG A 57 -0.25 13.42 7.46
CA ARG A 57 0.13 14.83 7.59
C ARG A 57 0.97 15.29 6.40
N ALA A 58 1.97 14.50 6.01
CA ALA A 58 2.81 14.76 4.85
C ALA A 58 1.99 14.85 3.54
N SER A 59 1.02 13.96 3.36
CA SER A 59 0.12 13.96 2.17
C SER A 59 -1.02 15.00 2.26
N ALA A 60 -1.45 15.38 3.46
CA ALA A 60 -2.48 16.41 3.65
C ALA A 60 -2.01 17.83 3.28
N GLY A 61 -0.71 18.07 3.19
CA GLY A 61 -0.14 19.33 2.68
C GLY A 61 -0.43 19.61 1.19
N GLY A 62 -0.79 18.59 0.39
CA GLY A 62 -1.00 18.73 -1.06
C GLY A 62 -2.46 18.70 -1.55
N GLY A 63 -3.43 18.48 -0.66
CA GLY A 63 -4.78 18.07 -1.06
C GLY A 63 -5.88 18.93 -0.47
N ARG A 64 -6.11 20.09 -1.08
CA ARG A 64 -7.28 20.98 -0.94
C ARG A 64 -8.54 20.17 -0.57
N ARG A 65 -8.94 20.20 0.71
CA ARG A 65 -10.21 19.66 1.19
C ARG A 65 -11.34 20.30 0.39
N LYS A 66 -11.83 19.61 -0.64
CA LYS A 66 -13.05 20.00 -1.35
C LYS A 66 -14.18 19.93 -0.34
N LYS A 67 -14.57 21.09 0.17
CA LYS A 67 -15.73 21.34 1.02
C LYS A 67 -16.88 20.51 0.47
N ARG A 68 -17.28 19.47 1.20
CA ARG A 68 -18.47 18.68 0.89
C ARG A 68 -19.66 19.55 1.25
N SER A 69 -20.08 20.42 0.33
CA SER A 69 -21.36 21.11 0.44
C SER A 69 -22.45 20.08 0.23
N THR A 70 -23.01 19.59 1.32
CA THR A 70 -24.35 19.02 1.33
C THR A 70 -25.36 20.17 1.35
N PRO A 71 -26.19 20.35 0.32
CA PRO A 71 -27.53 20.88 0.52
C PRO A 71 -28.51 19.69 0.50
N ARG A 72 -29.09 19.45 1.67
CA ARG A 72 -30.22 18.55 1.84
C ARG A 72 -31.49 19.30 1.43
N ALA A 73 -32.21 18.74 0.47
CA ALA A 73 -33.63 18.92 0.17
C ALA A 73 -34.12 20.23 -0.51
N ALA A 74 -35.29 20.07 -1.16
CA ALA A 74 -36.03 20.98 -2.05
C ALA A 74 -35.42 21.09 -3.46
N THR A 75 -36.08 20.78 -4.59
CA THR A 75 -37.50 20.76 -4.94
C THR A 75 -37.73 19.94 -6.22
N ARG A 76 -38.94 19.41 -6.36
CA ARG A 76 -39.48 18.68 -7.53
C ARG A 76 -39.42 19.54 -8.81
N LYS A 77 -39.13 18.92 -9.97
CA LYS A 77 -39.94 19.02 -11.22
C LYS A 77 -39.35 18.16 -12.36
N LYS A 78 -40.26 17.46 -13.05
CA LYS A 78 -40.08 16.70 -14.31
C LYS A 78 -39.43 17.55 -15.40
N ALA A 79 -38.55 16.96 -16.20
CA ALA A 79 -38.69 16.84 -17.67
C ALA A 79 -37.39 16.35 -18.34
N ALA A 80 -37.59 15.63 -19.45
CA ALA A 80 -36.66 15.32 -20.52
C ALA A 80 -35.60 14.23 -20.27
N ALA A 81 -35.90 13.08 -20.87
CA ALA A 81 -34.97 12.03 -21.22
C ALA A 81 -33.74 12.58 -21.97
N ARG A 82 -32.56 12.36 -21.41
CA ARG A 82 -31.29 12.24 -22.15
C ARG A 82 -30.64 10.94 -21.69
N PRO A 83 -30.22 10.05 -22.59
CA PRO A 83 -29.59 8.81 -22.19
C PRO A 83 -28.26 9.13 -21.51
N ALA A 84 -28.14 8.65 -20.28
CA ALA A 84 -26.94 8.71 -19.48
C ALA A 84 -25.80 7.99 -20.20
N ARG A 85 -24.91 8.74 -20.87
CA ARG A 85 -23.55 8.30 -21.14
C ARG A 85 -22.74 8.36 -19.85
N SER A 86 -23.02 7.44 -18.93
CA SER A 86 -22.20 7.16 -17.74
C SER A 86 -21.68 5.73 -17.80
N ARG A 87 -21.01 5.37 -18.91
CA ARG A 87 -20.25 4.11 -19.04
C ARG A 87 -18.81 4.41 -19.44
N ALA A 88 -18.03 4.97 -18.51
CA ALA A 88 -16.58 5.11 -18.69
C ALA A 88 -15.80 5.24 -17.38
N LYS A 89 -16.28 4.67 -16.26
CA LYS A 89 -15.55 4.74 -14.97
C LYS A 89 -15.42 3.40 -14.23
N GLY A 90 -15.77 2.29 -14.88
CA GLY A 90 -15.58 0.93 -14.33
C GLY A 90 -14.39 0.18 -14.91
N ARG A 91 -13.82 0.62 -16.04
CA ARG A 91 -12.85 -0.15 -16.83
C ARG A 91 -11.41 -0.11 -16.30
N GLY A 92 -11.10 0.85 -15.42
CA GLY A 92 -9.77 0.94 -14.79
C GLY A 92 -9.53 -0.13 -13.73
N LYS A 93 -10.54 -0.44 -12.91
CA LYS A 93 -10.39 -1.47 -11.86
C LYS A 93 -10.24 -2.87 -12.41
N SER A 94 -10.90 -3.18 -13.53
CA SER A 94 -10.78 -4.50 -14.16
C SER A 94 -9.41 -4.69 -14.79
N ALA A 95 -8.86 -3.66 -15.45
CA ALA A 95 -7.51 -3.72 -16.01
C ALA A 95 -6.44 -3.85 -14.91
N ASP A 96 -6.54 -3.05 -13.84
CA ASP A 96 -5.64 -3.18 -12.68
C ASP A 96 -5.74 -4.56 -12.01
N GLN A 97 -6.94 -5.14 -11.98
CA GLN A 97 -7.18 -6.44 -11.40
C GLN A 97 -6.63 -7.57 -12.29
N GLU A 98 -6.78 -7.45 -13.60
CA GLU A 98 -6.25 -8.38 -14.60
C GLU A 98 -4.71 -8.37 -14.59
N SER A 99 -4.07 -7.19 -14.55
CA SER A 99 -2.61 -7.08 -14.37
C SER A 99 -2.15 -7.69 -13.05
N ARG A 100 -2.88 -7.47 -11.94
CA ARG A 100 -2.56 -8.09 -10.65
C ARG A 100 -2.69 -9.61 -10.67
N GLU A 101 -3.71 -10.13 -11.34
CA GLU A 101 -3.93 -11.57 -11.49
C GLU A 101 -2.84 -12.21 -12.36
N ALA A 102 -2.41 -11.53 -13.43
CA ALA A 102 -1.29 -11.95 -14.27
C ALA A 102 0.03 -11.99 -13.48
N VAL A 103 0.38 -10.91 -12.75
CA VAL A 103 1.56 -10.85 -11.88
C VAL A 103 1.52 -11.96 -10.81
N ARG A 104 0.35 -12.18 -10.20
CA ARG A 104 0.15 -13.26 -9.22
C ARG A 104 0.43 -14.63 -9.84
N GLY A 105 0.02 -14.86 -11.10
CA GLY A 105 0.29 -16.10 -11.82
C GLY A 105 1.79 -16.35 -12.07
N VAL A 106 2.54 -15.31 -12.42
CA VAL A 106 4.00 -15.39 -12.61
C VAL A 106 4.71 -15.74 -11.30
N LEU A 107 4.36 -15.06 -10.20
CA LEU A 107 4.95 -15.29 -8.88
C LEU A 107 4.63 -16.69 -8.33
N MET A 108 3.42 -17.20 -8.57
CA MET A 108 3.06 -18.56 -8.16
C MET A 108 3.82 -19.63 -8.95
N ARG A 109 4.06 -19.41 -10.24
CA ARG A 109 4.91 -20.30 -11.06
C ARG A 109 6.33 -20.35 -10.51
N PHE A 110 6.95 -19.18 -10.27
CA PHE A 110 8.27 -19.09 -9.64
C PHE A 110 8.33 -19.80 -8.28
N ALA A 111 7.34 -19.58 -7.41
CA ALA A 111 7.28 -20.23 -6.10
C ALA A 111 7.14 -21.77 -6.22
N THR A 112 6.43 -22.26 -7.23
CA THR A 112 6.27 -23.70 -7.49
C THR A 112 7.57 -24.32 -7.97
N GLU A 113 8.30 -23.66 -8.88
CA GLU A 113 9.62 -24.14 -9.34
C GLU A 113 10.64 -24.13 -8.21
N LEU A 114 10.61 -23.09 -7.37
CA LEU A 114 11.47 -23.01 -6.19
C LEU A 114 11.13 -24.10 -5.17
N ALA A 115 9.85 -24.38 -4.93
CA ALA A 115 9.42 -25.43 -4.01
C ALA A 115 9.69 -26.85 -4.55
N SER A 116 9.74 -27.00 -5.87
CA SER A 116 10.09 -28.27 -6.54
C SER A 116 11.59 -28.51 -6.61
N ALA A 117 12.42 -27.50 -6.31
CA ALA A 117 13.87 -27.62 -6.32
C ALA A 117 14.36 -28.32 -5.03
N GLU A 118 14.63 -29.62 -5.13
CA GLU A 118 15.11 -30.43 -4.00
C GLU A 118 16.61 -30.23 -3.71
N ALA A 119 17.41 -29.97 -4.76
CA ALA A 119 18.85 -29.78 -4.64
C ALA A 119 19.26 -28.30 -4.70
N LYS A 120 20.32 -27.94 -3.95
CA LYS A 120 20.89 -26.58 -3.96
C LYS A 120 21.25 -26.10 -5.36
N ALA A 121 21.71 -26.99 -6.24
CA ALA A 121 22.03 -26.67 -7.62
C ALA A 121 20.80 -26.24 -8.43
N ASP A 122 19.64 -26.83 -8.16
CA ASP A 122 18.40 -26.50 -8.88
C ASP A 122 17.79 -25.19 -8.36
N VAL A 123 17.92 -24.91 -7.06
CA VAL A 123 17.60 -23.58 -6.50
C VAL A 123 18.41 -22.49 -7.18
N VAL A 124 19.71 -22.71 -7.37
CA VAL A 124 20.59 -21.75 -8.05
C VAL A 124 20.20 -21.57 -9.53
N LYS A 125 19.78 -22.63 -10.23
CA LYS A 125 19.26 -22.52 -11.60
C LYS A 125 17.98 -21.69 -11.67
N VAL A 126 17.04 -21.90 -10.73
CA VAL A 126 15.80 -21.12 -10.66
C VAL A 126 16.11 -19.64 -10.37
N LEU A 127 17.05 -19.36 -9.47
CA LEU A 127 17.49 -17.99 -9.17
C LEU A 127 18.23 -17.34 -10.35
N ALA A 128 19.06 -18.08 -11.08
CA ALA A 128 19.71 -17.59 -12.29
C ALA A 128 18.71 -17.26 -13.42
N GLY A 129 17.53 -17.89 -13.40
CA GLY A 129 16.42 -17.59 -14.30
C GLY A 129 15.48 -16.48 -13.82
N ALA A 130 15.74 -15.85 -12.67
CA ALA A 130 14.83 -14.88 -12.06
C ALA A 130 14.51 -13.69 -12.97
N ASP A 131 15.45 -13.26 -13.81
CA ASP A 131 15.26 -12.15 -14.75
C ASP A 131 14.07 -12.40 -15.69
N ARG A 132 13.85 -13.65 -16.13
CA ARG A 132 12.70 -14.01 -16.98
C ARG A 132 11.37 -13.75 -16.28
N TYR A 133 11.29 -14.05 -14.99
CA TYR A 133 10.10 -13.81 -14.18
C TYR A 133 9.86 -12.32 -13.96
N VAL A 134 10.95 -11.54 -13.80
CA VAL A 134 10.87 -10.07 -13.69
C VAL A 134 10.36 -9.47 -14.99
N ASP A 135 10.86 -9.91 -16.14
CA ASP A 135 10.40 -9.45 -17.45
C ASP A 135 8.92 -9.77 -17.68
N GLU A 136 8.47 -10.98 -17.32
CA GLU A 136 7.05 -11.37 -17.38
C GLU A 136 6.17 -10.50 -16.48
N VAL A 137 6.65 -10.15 -15.28
CA VAL A 137 5.93 -9.26 -14.35
C VAL A 137 5.84 -7.84 -14.90
N LEU A 138 6.94 -7.31 -15.46
CA LEU A 138 6.97 -5.97 -16.06
C LEU A 138 6.03 -5.88 -17.26
N ALA A 139 6.05 -6.89 -18.13
CA ALA A 139 5.13 -7.00 -19.26
C ALA A 139 3.66 -7.09 -18.81
N ALA A 140 3.35 -7.88 -17.77
CA ALA A 140 2.01 -8.03 -17.22
C ALA A 140 1.51 -6.76 -16.49
N ALA A 141 2.42 -5.99 -15.91
CA ALA A 141 2.14 -4.72 -15.25
C ALA A 141 1.94 -3.55 -16.24
N GLY A 142 2.22 -3.75 -17.53
CA GLY A 142 2.06 -2.74 -18.57
C GLY A 142 3.10 -1.62 -18.49
N SER A 143 4.33 -1.95 -18.05
CA SER A 143 5.42 -0.99 -17.84
C SER A 143 6.51 -1.05 -18.92
#